data_AF-A0A1G4XAL6-F1
#
_entry.id   AF-A0A1G4XAL6-F1
#
_cell.length_a   1.000
_cell.length_b   1.000
_cell.length_c   1.000
_cell.angle_alpha   90.00
_cell.angle_beta   90.00
_cell.angle_gamma   90.00
#
_symmetry.space_group_name_H-M   'P 1'
#
loop_
_entity.id
_entity.type
_entity.pdbx_description
1 polymer ?
#
loop_
_entity_poly.entity_id
_entity_poly.type
_entity_poly.pdbx_seq_one_letter_code
_entity_poly.pdbx_strand_id
1 'polypeptide(L)'
;MRTLFYGLSQSSMDGLQGFAEYMAGNNHPEFSYSVDECLTGIERSGATDNYRVDYVPDVASMAIDPGWALGATSGRYAGLVPSGRNYILPVAINESDLSFSNSTTAQMHASVLDGRAYFFFGCNETT
;
A
#
# COMPACT_ATOMS: atom_id res chain seq x y z
N MET A 1 6.63 2.75 -10.27
CA MET A 1 6.51 1.58 -9.38
C MET A 1 7.68 1.37 -8.45
N ARG A 2 8.93 1.13 -8.91
CA ARG A 2 10.07 0.93 -7.99
C ARG A 2 10.18 2.03 -6.92
N THR A 3 10.15 3.30 -7.33
CA THR A 3 10.22 4.46 -6.42
C THR A 3 9.06 4.52 -5.42
N LEU A 4 7.86 4.09 -5.82
CA LEU A 4 6.67 4.11 -4.98
C LEU A 4 6.78 3.10 -3.82
N PHE A 5 7.15 1.85 -4.10
CA PHE A 5 7.36 0.83 -3.08
C PHE A 5 8.63 1.07 -2.24
N TYR A 6 9.69 1.58 -2.87
CA TYR A 6 10.91 1.95 -2.14
C TYR A 6 10.62 3.04 -1.11
N GLY A 7 9.87 4.08 -1.47
CA GLY A 7 9.51 5.13 -0.53
C GLY A 7 8.62 4.64 0.62
N LEU A 8 7.71 3.70 0.36
CA LEU A 8 6.91 3.05 1.41
C LEU A 8 7.80 2.25 2.39
N SER A 9 8.82 1.57 1.87
CA SER A 9 9.76 0.82 2.70
C SER A 9 10.58 1.77 3.58
N GLN A 10 11.06 2.88 3.01
CA GLN A 10 11.80 3.90 3.75
C GLN A 10 10.94 4.59 4.82
N SER A 11 9.67 4.88 4.53
CA SER A 11 8.81 5.58 5.49
C SER A 11 8.52 4.76 6.75
N SER A 12 8.63 3.42 6.69
CA SER A 12 8.56 2.58 7.90
C SER A 12 9.72 2.82 8.88
N MET A 13 10.86 3.35 8.40
CA MET A 13 11.99 3.71 9.26
C MET A 13 11.73 4.95 10.11
N ASP A 14 10.76 5.77 9.71
CA ASP A 14 10.37 7.02 10.38
C ASP A 14 9.30 6.80 11.47
N GLY A 15 8.98 5.55 11.79
CA GLY A 15 7.92 5.16 12.73
C GLY A 15 6.54 5.08 12.08
N LEU A 16 5.51 4.82 12.88
CA LEU A 16 4.16 4.59 12.35
C LEU A 16 3.58 5.85 11.67
N GLN A 17 3.89 7.03 12.20
CA GLN A 17 3.46 8.31 11.64
C GLN A 17 3.98 8.51 10.21
N GLY A 18 5.29 8.34 9.98
CA GLY A 18 5.88 8.49 8.66
C GLY A 18 5.34 7.45 7.67
N PHE A 19 5.11 6.23 8.15
CA PHE A 19 4.48 5.18 7.35
C PHE A 19 3.05 5.56 6.92
N ALA A 20 2.22 6.04 7.86
CA ALA A 20 0.86 6.49 7.61
C ALA A 20 0.80 7.69 6.64
N GLU A 21 1.68 8.67 6.81
CA GLU A 21 1.79 9.84 5.92
C GLU A 21 2.12 9.42 4.49
N TYR A 22 3.06 8.48 4.32
CA TYR A 22 3.42 7.98 3.00
C TYR A 22 2.27 7.23 2.34
N MET A 23 1.55 6.38 3.08
CA MET A 23 0.39 5.64 2.58
C MET A 23 -0.71 6.61 2.14
N ALA A 24 -1.13 7.53 3.01
CA ALA A 24 -2.17 8.52 2.71
C ALA A 24 -1.80 9.41 1.52
N GLY A 25 -0.56 9.89 1.47
CA GLY A 25 -0.07 10.79 0.41
C GLY A 25 0.21 10.13 -0.94
N ASN A 26 0.23 8.79 -1.00
CA ASN A 26 0.49 8.02 -2.22
C ASN A 26 -0.62 7.04 -2.60
N ASN A 27 -1.73 7.05 -1.89
CA ASN A 27 -2.96 6.43 -2.34
C ASN A 27 -3.58 7.20 -3.52
N HIS A 28 -4.32 6.50 -4.38
CA HIS A 28 -4.94 7.08 -5.55
C HIS A 28 -5.92 8.22 -5.16
N PRO A 29 -6.04 9.33 -5.92
CA PRO A 29 -6.92 10.45 -5.55
C PRO A 29 -8.40 10.05 -5.33
N GLU A 30 -8.88 9.07 -6.10
CA GLU A 30 -10.24 8.51 -5.97
C GLU A 30 -10.39 7.49 -4.82
N PHE A 31 -9.28 7.10 -4.18
CA PHE A 31 -9.19 6.17 -3.06
C PHE A 31 -8.36 6.81 -1.95
N SER A 32 -8.92 7.77 -1.23
CA SER A 32 -8.16 8.60 -0.28
C SER A 32 -8.52 8.31 1.17
N TYR A 33 -7.50 8.25 2.02
CA TYR A 33 -7.66 8.19 3.47
C TYR A 33 -6.86 9.32 4.10
N SER A 34 -7.30 9.81 5.25
CA SER A 34 -6.49 10.73 6.04
C SER A 34 -5.29 10.01 6.65
N VAL A 35 -4.27 10.78 7.05
CA VAL A 35 -3.14 10.25 7.81
C VAL A 35 -3.62 9.58 9.09
N ASP A 36 -4.57 10.19 9.81
CA ASP A 36 -5.14 9.65 11.04
C ASP A 36 -5.87 8.32 10.82
N GLU A 37 -6.61 8.17 9.70
CA GLU A 37 -7.23 6.90 9.32
C GLU A 37 -6.15 5.83 9.14
N CYS A 38 -5.08 6.13 8.39
CA CYS A 38 -3.98 5.19 8.16
C CYS A 38 -3.24 4.84 9.44
N LEU A 39 -2.90 5.83 10.27
CA LEU A 39 -2.23 5.59 11.55
C LEU A 39 -3.07 4.70 12.46
N THR A 40 -4.36 5.02 12.61
CA THR A 40 -5.29 4.21 13.42
C THR A 40 -5.38 2.77 12.90
N GLY A 41 -5.43 2.58 11.58
CA GLY A 41 -5.45 1.25 10.97
C GLY A 41 -4.18 0.45 11.27
N ILE A 42 -3.01 1.10 11.17
CA ILE A 42 -1.71 0.47 11.46
C ILE A 42 -1.59 0.12 12.95
N GLU A 43 -1.99 1.01 13.86
CA GLU A 43 -1.96 0.73 15.31
C GLU A 43 -2.89 -0.43 15.69
N ARG A 44 -4.06 -0.55 15.04
CA ARG A 44 -5.01 -1.65 15.26
C ARG A 44 -4.49 -3.02 14.82
N SER A 45 -3.57 -3.08 13.86
CA SER A 45 -2.92 -4.34 13.47
C SER A 45 -1.93 -4.84 14.53
N GLY A 46 -1.63 -4.01 15.54
CA GLY A 46 -0.65 -4.28 16.58
C GLY A 46 0.77 -3.84 16.22
N ALA A 47 0.96 -3.14 15.10
CA ALA A 47 2.25 -2.57 14.75
C ALA A 47 2.69 -1.52 15.79
N THR A 48 3.99 -1.40 15.98
CA THR A 48 4.62 -0.40 16.87
C THR A 48 5.55 0.49 16.06
N ASP A 49 6.09 1.56 16.66
CA ASP A 49 7.10 2.40 16.01
C ASP A 49 8.39 1.66 15.61
N ASN A 50 8.57 0.40 16.02
CA ASN A 50 9.65 -0.47 15.59
C ASN A 50 9.30 -1.34 14.38
N TYR A 51 8.06 -1.31 13.89
CA TYR A 51 7.64 -2.04 12.69
C TYR A 51 8.46 -1.56 11.48
N ARG A 52 9.10 -2.51 10.81
CA ARG A 52 9.85 -2.27 9.57
C ARG A 52 9.37 -3.22 8.50
N VAL A 53 9.25 -2.70 7.29
CA VAL A 53 8.83 -3.49 6.14
C VAL A 53 9.61 -3.08 4.90
N ASP A 54 10.05 -4.09 4.15
CA ASP A 54 10.69 -3.93 2.84
C ASP A 54 9.79 -4.50 1.75
N TYR A 55 9.35 -3.63 0.85
CA TYR A 55 8.56 -3.97 -0.32
C TYR A 55 9.44 -3.95 -1.57
N VAL A 56 9.67 -5.14 -2.13
CA VAL A 56 10.49 -5.32 -3.34
C VAL A 56 9.59 -5.72 -4.52
N PRO A 57 9.16 -4.75 -5.36
CA PRO A 57 8.28 -5.06 -6.49
C PRO A 57 9.07 -5.68 -7.66
N ASP A 58 8.55 -6.78 -8.21
CA ASP A 58 9.01 -7.33 -9.48
C ASP A 58 8.35 -6.58 -10.65
N VAL A 59 8.94 -5.45 -11.00
CA VAL A 59 8.46 -4.61 -12.11
C VAL A 59 8.68 -5.27 -13.48
N ALA A 60 9.57 -6.27 -13.60
CA ALA A 60 9.75 -6.99 -14.85
C ALA A 60 8.56 -7.91 -15.16
N SER A 61 7.90 -8.42 -14.12
CA SER A 61 6.70 -9.27 -14.21
C SER A 61 5.39 -8.48 -14.12
N MET A 62 5.44 -7.15 -14.10
CA MET A 62 4.26 -6.28 -14.00
C MET A 62 3.39 -6.37 -15.26
N ALA A 63 2.08 -6.55 -15.08
CA ALA A 63 1.10 -6.64 -16.16
C ALA A 63 0.04 -5.53 -16.04
N ILE A 64 -0.52 -5.09 -17.18
CA ILE A 64 -1.66 -4.16 -17.21
C ILE A 64 -2.92 -4.94 -16.84
N ASP A 65 -3.76 -4.35 -15.98
CA ASP A 65 -5.04 -4.93 -15.55
C ASP A 65 -6.20 -3.94 -15.81
N PRO A 66 -6.66 -3.82 -17.07
CA PRO A 66 -7.48 -2.69 -17.53
C PRO A 66 -8.93 -2.71 -17.03
N GLY A 67 -9.36 -3.79 -16.36
CA GLY A 67 -10.71 -3.95 -15.81
C GLY A 67 -10.72 -4.08 -14.29
N TRP A 68 -9.58 -3.88 -13.63
CA TRP A 68 -9.50 -4.03 -12.19
C TRP A 68 -10.38 -3.00 -11.46
N ALA A 69 -11.12 -3.51 -10.48
CA ALA A 69 -11.95 -2.73 -9.58
C ALA A 69 -11.63 -3.12 -8.14
N LEU A 70 -11.82 -2.19 -7.21
CA LEU A 70 -11.60 -2.43 -5.80
C LEU A 70 -12.60 -3.47 -5.28
N GLY A 71 -12.09 -4.42 -4.49
CA GLY A 71 -12.87 -5.53 -3.97
C GLY A 71 -13.99 -5.10 -3.02
N ALA A 72 -14.92 -6.01 -2.75
CA ALA A 72 -16.05 -5.76 -1.85
C ALA A 72 -15.64 -5.39 -0.41
N THR A 73 -14.41 -5.73 -0.01
CA THR A 73 -13.85 -5.45 1.31
C THR A 73 -13.23 -4.05 1.42
N SER A 74 -13.15 -3.27 0.34
CA SER A 74 -12.55 -1.92 0.33
C SER A 74 -13.45 -0.82 0.93
N GLY A 75 -14.44 -1.18 1.76
CA GLY A 75 -15.32 -0.26 2.47
C GLY A 75 -16.04 0.73 1.55
N ARG A 76 -15.90 2.04 1.82
CA ARG A 76 -16.53 3.13 1.04
C ARG A 76 -16.10 3.20 -0.42
N TYR A 77 -15.08 2.42 -0.81
CA TYR A 77 -14.53 2.37 -2.16
C TYR A 77 -14.80 1.05 -2.88
N ALA A 78 -15.61 0.16 -2.30
CA ALA A 78 -15.97 -1.10 -2.93
C ALA A 78 -16.56 -0.88 -4.34
N GLY A 79 -16.04 -1.62 -5.33
CA GLY A 79 -16.47 -1.54 -6.72
C GLY A 79 -15.94 -0.33 -7.50
N LEU A 80 -15.12 0.54 -6.90
CA LEU A 80 -14.47 1.63 -7.61
C LEU A 80 -13.57 1.07 -8.72
N VAL A 81 -13.73 1.57 -9.94
CA VAL A 81 -12.79 1.36 -11.05
C VAL A 81 -11.90 2.59 -11.14
N PRO A 82 -10.63 2.54 -10.70
CA PRO A 82 -9.78 3.71 -10.66
C PRO A 82 -9.45 4.22 -12.06
N SER A 83 -9.39 5.53 -12.21
CA SER A 83 -8.83 6.17 -13.39
C SER A 83 -7.32 5.90 -13.52
N GLY A 84 -6.79 6.20 -14.71
CA GLY A 84 -5.41 5.90 -15.07
C GLY A 84 -5.22 4.48 -15.59
N ARG A 85 -3.98 4.02 -15.59
CA ARG A 85 -3.61 2.67 -16.04
C ARG A 85 -3.28 1.80 -14.84
N ASN A 86 -4.13 0.83 -14.57
CA ASN A 86 -3.96 -0.13 -13.49
C ASN A 86 -2.99 -1.23 -13.90
N TYR A 87 -2.15 -1.61 -12.94
CA TYR A 87 -1.17 -2.68 -13.06
C TYR A 87 -1.31 -3.63 -11.88
N ILE A 88 -1.04 -4.91 -12.14
CA ILE A 88 -0.83 -5.93 -11.12
C ILE A 88 0.64 -6.38 -11.19
N LEU A 89 1.28 -6.52 -10.03
CA LEU A 89 2.65 -7.02 -9.95
C LEU A 89 2.90 -7.84 -8.68
N PRO A 90 3.79 -8.86 -8.77
CA PRO A 90 4.30 -9.53 -7.58
C PRO A 90 5.17 -8.58 -6.76
N VAL A 91 4.99 -8.59 -5.45
CA VAL A 91 5.80 -7.83 -4.50
C VAL A 91 6.24 -8.77 -3.40
N ALA A 92 7.55 -8.92 -3.22
CA ALA A 92 8.10 -9.56 -2.04
C ALA A 92 8.01 -8.58 -0.87
N ILE A 93 7.48 -9.04 0.25
CA ILE A 93 7.23 -8.26 1.46
C ILE A 93 8.02 -8.93 2.58
N ASN A 94 8.99 -8.22 3.12
CA ASN A 94 9.77 -8.67 4.27
C ASN A 94 9.43 -7.77 5.45
N GLU A 95 8.71 -8.33 6.41
CA GLU A 95 8.33 -7.62 7.63
C GLU A 95 9.29 -8.03 8.74
N SER A 96 9.66 -7.06 9.57
CA SER A 96 10.41 -7.29 10.79
C SER A 96 9.85 -6.42 11.90
N ASP A 97 9.50 -7.08 12.99
CA ASP A 97 9.37 -6.46 14.31
C ASP A 97 10.50 -7.00 15.19
N LEU A 98 10.78 -6.37 16.33
CA LEU A 98 11.84 -6.74 17.27
C LEU A 98 11.78 -8.21 17.75
N SER A 99 10.69 -8.93 17.46
CA SER A 99 10.44 -10.30 17.87
C SER A 99 10.29 -11.33 16.73
N PHE A 100 10.12 -10.89 15.47
CA PHE A 100 9.80 -11.79 14.36
C PHE A 100 10.18 -11.18 13.00
N SER A 101 10.62 -12.05 12.08
CA SER A 101 10.75 -11.70 10.67
C SER A 101 9.85 -12.62 9.84
N ASN A 102 9.01 -12.01 9.01
CA ASN A 102 8.16 -12.69 8.06
C ASN A 102 8.61 -12.36 6.63
N SER A 103 8.49 -13.32 5.73
CA SER A 103 8.66 -13.07 4.30
C SER A 103 7.52 -13.70 3.54
N THR A 104 6.86 -12.90 2.72
CA THR A 104 5.77 -13.36 1.84
C THR A 104 5.88 -12.71 0.47
N THR A 105 5.17 -13.24 -0.51
CA THR A 105 4.97 -12.60 -1.81
C THR A 105 3.49 -12.42 -2.05
N ALA A 106 3.08 -11.20 -2.38
CA ALA A 106 1.70 -10.86 -2.68
C ALA A 106 1.59 -10.27 -4.10
N GLN A 107 0.44 -10.49 -4.74
CA GLN A 107 0.06 -9.72 -5.90
C GLN A 107 -0.54 -8.41 -5.42
N MET A 108 0.00 -7.28 -5.90
CA MET A 108 -0.47 -5.95 -5.52
C MET A 108 -0.92 -5.19 -6.75
N HIS A 109 -1.93 -4.35 -6.57
CA HIS A 109 -2.41 -3.44 -7.59
C HIS A 109 -1.87 -2.03 -7.36
N ALA A 110 -1.50 -1.36 -8.44
CA ALA A 110 -1.08 0.04 -8.44
C ALA A 110 -1.54 0.73 -9.73
N SER A 111 -1.89 2.00 -9.66
CA SER A 111 -2.30 2.79 -10.84
C SER A 111 -1.22 3.77 -11.23
N VAL A 112 -1.10 4.04 -12.53
CA VAL A 112 -0.38 5.21 -13.05
C VAL A 112 -1.40 6.18 -13.63
N LEU A 113 -1.51 7.35 -13.01
CA LEU A 113 -2.34 8.47 -13.46
C LEU A 113 -1.43 9.70 -13.67
N ASP A 114 -1.49 10.28 -14.87
CA ASP A 114 -0.69 11.44 -15.28
C ASP A 114 0.83 11.30 -15.00
N GLY A 115 1.35 10.09 -15.20
CA GLY A 115 2.78 9.78 -15.00
C GLY A 115 3.18 9.54 -13.55
N ARG A 116 2.27 9.70 -12.58
CA ARG A 116 2.49 9.36 -11.17
C ARG A 116 1.87 8.01 -10.82
N ALA A 117 2.61 7.24 -10.01
CA ALA A 117 2.18 5.95 -9.50
C ALA A 117 1.45 6.10 -8.16
N TYR A 118 0.42 5.30 -7.93
CA TYR A 118 -0.41 5.32 -6.73
C TYR A 118 -0.75 3.93 -6.21
N PHE A 119 -0.96 3.84 -4.90
CA PHE A 119 -1.44 2.66 -4.19
C PHE A 119 -2.95 2.64 -4.01
N PHE A 120 -3.40 1.51 -3.47
CA PHE A 120 -4.76 1.25 -2.99
C PHE A 120 -4.74 0.60 -1.60
N PHE A 121 -3.95 1.13 -0.67
CA PHE A 121 -3.89 0.63 0.71
C PHE A 121 -5.10 1.08 1.53
N GLY A 122 -5.96 0.14 1.90
CA GLY A 122 -7.05 0.40 2.82
C GLY A 122 -6.51 0.81 4.18
N CYS A 123 -7.00 1.93 4.70
CA CYS A 123 -6.66 2.45 6.02
C CYS A 123 -7.84 2.34 7.01
N ASN A 124 -8.85 1.55 6.67
CA ASN A 124 -10.02 1.28 7.50
C ASN A 124 -10.09 -0.18 7.88
N GLU A 125 -9.25 -0.64 8.79
CA GLU A 125 -9.51 -1.93 9.44
C GLU A 125 -10.59 -1.71 10.53
N THR A 126 -11.84 -1.95 10.14
CA THR A 126 -12.79 -2.62 11.02
C THR A 126 -12.72 -4.10 10.67
N THR A 127 -12.26 -4.88 11.65
CA THR A 127 -12.49 -6.34 11.78
C THR A 127 -13.85 -6.78 11.25
#